data_AF-A0A7K3YA17-F1
#
_entry.id   AF-A0A7K3YA17-F1
#
_cell.length_a   1.000
_cell.length_b   1.000
_cell.length_c   1.000
_cell.angle_alpha   90.00
_cell.angle_beta   90.00
_cell.angle_gamma   90.00
#
_symmetry.space_group_name_H-M   'P 1'
#
loop_
_entity.id
_entity.type
_entity.pdbx_description
1 polymer ?
#
loop_
_entity_poly.entity_id
_entity_poly.type
_entity_poly.pdbx_seq_one_letter_code
_entity_poly.pdbx_strand_id
1 'polypeptide(L)'
;MKPVEVIGIDVSYGAKKVLEVVSLDAEKGEILGIIGPNGAGKTTLIKAMSRVVTPEGGEIHLNARNLESLSFREMAQQVAVVPQGFSISFDYSVRDIVMMGRHPYIGRLSSASPRDLEVCDNAMRLANVTHLAASSVNEISGGERQRVLIARALAQEPKILLLDEATSNLDISHRIEILDIIRGLTDSVTVISVFHDLNLAAYYCDRLIMLKDQRVFAVGEPADVLTREAIRAVYGIDVLVKTHPLTGKPYILPVYGNAPGHQQQGGMHVICGGGTGSDLLYALHREGFRVSAGVLNLMDTDYATATALGIPCISEAPFAAISAGARDSLRQHIDSAHAVIVTAMPIGPGNIENIRILEDYRYKSVIFLCGGGSRAFQDHTGGEAGAIIRRLFDRGAVRVERVEEVLRILRAAG
;
A
#
# COMPACT_ATOMS: atom_id res chain seq x y z
N MET A 1 -2.51 31.52 7.20
CA MET A 1 -1.40 31.40 8.17
C MET A 1 -1.35 29.94 8.59
N LYS A 2 -0.18 29.31 8.47
CA LYS A 2 0.01 27.88 8.75
C LYS A 2 -0.06 27.61 10.26
N PRO A 3 -0.95 26.72 10.73
CA PRO A 3 -0.98 26.30 12.13
C PRO A 3 0.33 25.71 12.63
N VAL A 4 1.02 24.94 11.79
CA VAL A 4 2.31 24.32 12.11
C VAL A 4 3.28 24.57 10.97
N GLU A 5 4.49 24.98 11.31
CA GLU A 5 5.60 25.11 10.38
C GLU A 5 6.88 24.62 11.06
N VAL A 6 7.58 23.69 10.42
CA VAL A 6 8.84 23.10 10.87
C VAL A 6 9.88 23.43 9.82
N ILE A 7 10.98 24.05 10.25
CA ILE A 7 11.99 24.62 9.36
C ILE A 7 13.33 23.97 9.66
N GLY A 8 13.74 23.04 8.81
CA GLY A 8 15.08 22.46 8.79
C GLY A 8 15.54 21.87 10.11
N ILE A 9 14.67 21.14 10.82
CA ILE A 9 15.03 20.63 12.16
C ILE A 9 15.99 19.44 12.10
N ASP A 10 16.94 19.44 13.03
CA ASP A 10 17.84 18.33 13.30
C ASP A 10 17.57 17.78 14.71
N VAL A 11 17.51 16.46 14.85
CA VAL A 11 17.29 15.80 16.15
C VAL A 11 18.20 14.59 16.28
N SER A 12 18.93 14.50 17.38
CA SER A 12 19.81 13.37 17.71
C SER A 12 19.51 12.80 19.10
N TYR A 13 19.77 11.50 19.29
CA TYR A 13 19.85 10.87 20.61
C TYR A 13 21.30 10.41 20.83
N GLY A 14 22.06 11.19 21.60
CA GLY A 14 23.51 10.98 21.73
C GLY A 14 24.19 11.16 20.36
N ALA A 15 25.03 10.22 19.98
CA ALA A 15 25.72 10.26 18.68
C ALA A 15 24.84 9.87 17.47
N LYS A 16 23.61 9.39 17.70
CA LYS A 16 22.72 8.91 16.64
C LYS A 16 21.80 10.03 16.17
N LYS A 17 22.01 10.49 14.93
CA LYS A 17 21.09 11.38 14.24
C LYS A 17 19.79 10.63 13.87
N VAL A 18 18.64 11.26 14.12
CA VAL A 18 17.30 10.67 13.91
C VAL A 18 16.46 11.49 12.94
N LEU A 19 16.61 12.82 12.95
CA LEU A 19 16.05 13.71 11.94
C LEU A 19 17.16 14.62 11.41
N GLU A 20 17.14 14.88 10.11
CA GLU A 20 18.11 15.72 9.43
C GLU A 20 17.44 16.71 8.48
N VAL A 21 17.59 18.01 8.76
CA VAL A 21 17.05 19.11 7.95
C VAL A 21 15.59 18.88 7.53
N VAL A 22 14.76 18.41 8.48
CA VAL A 22 13.37 18.08 8.20
C VAL A 22 12.54 19.36 8.20
N SER A 23 11.84 19.61 7.09
CA SER A 23 10.93 20.75 6.94
C SER A 23 9.54 20.28 6.52
N LEU A 24 8.51 20.86 7.12
CA LEU A 24 7.13 20.63 6.76
C LEU A 24 6.23 21.77 7.20
N ASP A 25 5.01 21.76 6.67
CA ASP A 25 3.91 22.59 7.15
C ASP A 25 2.61 21.79 7.17
N ALA A 26 1.68 22.26 7.99
CA ALA A 26 0.28 21.83 7.95
C ALA A 26 -0.59 23.08 7.77
N GLU A 27 -1.59 22.97 6.90
CA GLU A 27 -2.60 23.98 6.66
C GLU A 27 -3.76 23.85 7.66
N LYS A 28 -4.53 24.94 7.82
CA LYS A 28 -5.64 24.96 8.78
C LYS A 28 -6.72 23.96 8.37
N GLY A 29 -7.03 23.05 9.28
CA GLY A 29 -8.05 22.03 9.08
C GLY A 29 -7.61 20.89 8.15
N GLU A 30 -6.30 20.77 7.94
CA GLU A 30 -5.71 19.68 7.18
C GLU A 30 -5.47 18.46 8.09
N ILE A 31 -5.62 17.25 7.52
CA ILE A 31 -4.99 16.04 8.05
C ILE A 31 -3.71 15.77 7.27
N LEU A 32 -2.58 16.03 7.93
CA LEU A 32 -1.24 15.75 7.41
C LEU A 32 -0.75 14.39 7.94
N GLY A 33 -0.56 13.43 7.03
CA GLY A 33 -0.08 12.09 7.36
C GLY A 33 1.44 11.99 7.29
N ILE A 34 2.08 11.48 8.34
CA ILE A 34 3.50 11.13 8.35
C ILE A 34 3.62 9.62 8.14
N ILE A 35 4.29 9.23 7.05
CA ILE A 35 4.57 7.84 6.69
C ILE A 35 6.07 7.62 6.52
N GLY A 36 6.48 6.35 6.49
CA GLY A 36 7.87 5.93 6.35
C GLY A 36 8.13 4.62 7.10
N PRO A 37 9.27 3.95 6.85
CA PRO A 37 9.61 2.71 7.51
C PRO A 37 9.84 2.90 9.02
N ASN A 38 9.95 1.80 9.74
CA ASN A 38 10.33 1.82 11.15
C ASN A 38 11.72 2.43 11.31
N GLY A 39 11.88 3.30 12.30
CA GLY A 39 13.14 4.01 12.54
C GLY A 39 13.37 5.25 11.65
N ALA A 40 12.42 5.62 10.78
CA ALA A 40 12.54 6.83 9.94
C ALA A 40 12.41 8.17 10.70
N GLY A 41 12.14 8.14 12.00
CA GLY A 41 12.03 9.34 12.83
C GLY A 41 10.61 9.91 13.03
N LYS A 42 9.56 9.22 12.57
CA LYS A 42 8.15 9.67 12.65
C LYS A 42 7.72 10.10 14.06
N THR A 43 7.88 9.22 15.05
CA THR A 43 7.61 9.51 16.46
C THR A 43 8.51 10.61 17.03
N THR A 44 9.77 10.69 16.58
CA THR A 44 10.69 11.76 17.01
C THR A 44 10.24 13.12 16.49
N LEU A 45 9.69 13.19 15.29
CA LEU A 45 9.10 14.40 14.72
C LEU A 45 7.88 14.86 15.53
N ILE A 46 6.98 13.93 15.91
CA ILE A 46 5.87 14.24 16.81
C ILE A 46 6.37 14.75 18.17
N LYS A 47 7.41 14.12 18.74
CA LYS A 47 8.03 14.55 20.01
C LYS A 47 8.68 15.93 19.91
N ALA A 48 9.27 16.27 18.76
CA ALA A 48 9.82 17.61 18.52
C ALA A 48 8.71 18.66 18.46
N MET A 49 7.64 18.43 17.69
CA MET A 49 6.50 19.35 17.58
C MET A 49 5.73 19.54 18.89
N SER A 50 5.78 18.56 19.79
CA SER A 50 5.21 18.63 21.14
C SER A 50 6.19 19.09 22.23
N ARG A 51 7.39 19.56 21.85
CA ARG A 51 8.47 19.99 22.77
C ARG A 51 8.91 18.95 23.80
N VAL A 52 8.60 17.67 23.58
CA VAL A 52 9.12 16.55 24.38
C VAL A 52 10.60 16.33 24.08
N VAL A 53 11.01 16.62 22.85
CA VAL A 53 12.40 16.62 22.39
C VAL A 53 12.71 18.00 21.82
N THR A 54 13.83 18.59 22.21
CA THR A 54 14.28 19.87 21.65
C THR A 54 15.20 19.60 20.46
N PRO A 55 14.93 20.17 19.27
CA PRO A 55 15.84 20.09 18.14
C PRO A 55 17.22 20.68 18.46
N GLU A 56 18.26 20.15 17.81
CA GLU A 56 19.64 20.70 17.88
C GLU A 56 19.84 21.87 16.92
N GLY A 57 18.99 21.96 15.90
CA GLY A 57 18.98 23.00 14.88
C GLY A 57 17.60 23.13 14.26
N GLY A 58 17.40 24.22 13.51
CA GLY A 58 16.12 24.57 12.90
C GLY A 58 15.12 25.20 13.90
N GLU A 59 13.90 25.42 13.44
CA GLU A 59 12.84 26.04 14.24
C GLU A 59 11.49 25.36 14.03
N ILE A 60 10.64 25.44 15.05
CA ILE A 60 9.23 25.00 14.98
C ILE A 60 8.36 26.18 15.37
N HIS A 61 7.36 26.49 14.55
CA HIS A 61 6.40 27.55 14.76
C HIS A 61 4.99 26.96 14.89
N LEU A 62 4.26 27.40 15.92
CA LEU A 62 2.85 27.09 16.13
C LEU A 62 2.05 28.38 16.05
N ASN A 63 1.13 28.46 15.08
CA ASN A 63 0.36 29.67 14.78
C ASN A 63 1.25 30.92 14.66
N ALA A 64 2.34 30.81 13.88
CA ALA A 64 3.36 31.85 13.65
C ALA A 64 4.14 32.33 14.89
N ARG A 65 4.06 31.61 16.03
CA ARG A 65 4.92 31.84 17.19
C ARG A 65 5.94 30.72 17.30
N ASN A 66 7.20 31.06 17.49
CA ASN A 66 8.25 30.08 17.74
C ASN A 66 7.92 29.27 19.01
N LEU A 67 8.02 27.94 18.91
CA LEU A 67 7.66 26.96 19.94
C LEU A 67 8.41 27.20 21.26
N GLU A 68 9.66 27.65 21.21
CA GLU A 68 10.49 27.89 22.39
C GLU A 68 9.99 29.09 23.21
N SER A 69 9.39 30.08 22.53
CA SER A 69 8.84 31.29 23.15
C SER A 69 7.52 31.08 23.90
N LEU A 70 6.85 29.94 23.67
CA LEU A 70 5.61 29.59 24.34
C LEU A 70 5.90 29.05 25.74
N SER A 71 5.12 29.47 26.74
CA SER A 71 5.08 28.77 28.02
C SER A 71 4.49 27.36 27.86
N PHE A 72 4.81 26.44 28.76
CA PHE A 72 4.19 25.10 28.76
C PHE A 72 2.67 25.15 28.82
N ARG A 73 2.10 26.14 29.52
CA ARG A 73 0.66 26.35 29.60
C ARG A 73 0.07 26.77 28.25
N GLU A 74 0.68 27.75 27.58
CA GLU A 74 0.24 28.18 26.24
C GLU A 74 0.37 27.05 25.22
N MET A 75 1.46 26.27 25.28
CA MET A 75 1.64 25.13 24.39
C MET A 75 0.57 24.05 24.63
N ALA A 76 0.29 23.71 25.89
CA ALA A 76 -0.79 22.78 26.25
C ALA A 76 -2.20 23.35 26.02
N GLN A 77 -2.38 24.61 25.65
CA GLN A 77 -3.67 25.12 25.16
C GLN A 77 -3.78 25.07 23.62
N GLN A 78 -2.67 24.82 22.93
CA GLN A 78 -2.61 24.79 21.46
C GLN A 78 -2.47 23.38 20.90
N VAL A 79 -1.69 22.52 21.55
CA VAL A 79 -1.31 21.20 21.02
C VAL A 79 -1.73 20.11 21.99
N ALA A 80 -2.56 19.16 21.53
CA ALA A 80 -2.82 17.92 22.23
C ALA A 80 -2.11 16.75 21.54
N VAL A 81 -1.64 15.78 22.33
CA VAL A 81 -0.95 14.59 21.82
C VAL A 81 -1.70 13.33 22.25
N VAL A 82 -1.98 12.46 21.29
CA VAL A 82 -2.46 11.10 21.53
C VAL A 82 -1.30 10.15 21.23
N PRO A 83 -0.64 9.59 22.27
CA PRO A 83 0.48 8.67 22.08
C PRO A 83 -0.03 7.29 21.61
N GLN A 84 0.89 6.49 21.07
CA GLN A 84 0.65 5.09 20.69
C GLN A 84 0.25 4.21 21.88
N GLY A 85 0.87 4.49 23.03
CA GLY A 85 0.70 3.71 24.25
C GLY A 85 0.50 4.62 25.45
N PHE A 86 -0.32 4.16 26.39
CA PHE A 86 -0.58 4.84 27.64
C PHE A 86 -0.73 3.80 28.75
N SER A 87 0.17 3.89 29.73
CA SER A 87 0.08 3.14 30.97
C SER A 87 -0.30 4.10 32.09
N ILE A 88 -1.29 3.71 32.88
CA ILE A 88 -1.65 4.40 34.10
C ILE A 88 -1.35 3.44 35.24
N SER A 89 -0.50 3.87 36.17
CA SER A 89 -0.11 3.05 37.33
C SER A 89 -1.15 3.05 38.46
N PHE A 90 -2.11 3.96 38.41
CA PHE A 90 -3.16 4.14 39.42
C PHE A 90 -4.54 3.87 38.81
N ASP A 91 -5.49 3.52 39.67
CA ASP A 91 -6.86 3.27 39.24
C ASP A 91 -7.64 4.58 39.21
N TYR A 92 -7.88 5.11 38.01
CA TYR A 92 -8.67 6.31 37.77
C TYR A 92 -9.93 5.94 36.98
N SER A 93 -11.02 6.67 37.24
CA SER A 93 -12.20 6.57 36.37
C SER A 93 -11.90 7.15 34.99
N VAL A 94 -12.62 6.69 33.97
CA VAL A 94 -12.54 7.27 32.63
C VAL A 94 -12.81 8.78 32.66
N ARG A 95 -13.79 9.23 33.46
CA ARG A 95 -14.08 10.67 33.62
C ARG A 95 -12.87 11.42 34.17
N ASP A 96 -12.18 10.87 35.17
CA ASP A 96 -10.97 11.51 35.73
C ASP A 96 -9.88 11.66 34.66
N ILE A 97 -9.67 10.63 33.84
CA ILE A 97 -8.68 10.68 32.75
C ILE A 97 -9.03 11.77 31.72
N VAL A 98 -10.31 11.92 31.37
CA VAL A 98 -10.74 12.97 30.44
C VAL A 98 -10.62 14.35 31.08
N MET A 99 -10.93 14.49 32.37
CA MET A 99 -10.76 15.74 33.13
C MET A 99 -9.30 16.21 33.17
N MET A 100 -8.31 15.31 33.12
CA MET A 100 -6.90 15.70 33.02
C MET A 100 -6.58 16.56 31.78
N GLY A 101 -7.39 16.46 30.72
CA GLY A 101 -7.29 17.33 29.55
C GLY A 101 -7.52 18.82 29.87
N ARG A 102 -8.20 19.13 30.98
CA ARG A 102 -8.49 20.49 31.44
C ARG A 102 -7.39 21.13 32.29
N HIS A 103 -6.32 20.40 32.63
CA HIS A 103 -5.20 20.92 33.43
C HIS A 103 -4.62 22.27 32.94
N PRO A 104 -4.51 22.57 31.63
CA PRO A 104 -4.01 23.87 31.16
C PRO A 104 -4.95 25.05 31.48
N TYR A 105 -6.23 24.79 31.78
CA TYR A 105 -7.24 25.80 32.06
C TYR A 105 -7.51 25.98 33.56
N ILE A 106 -7.35 24.91 34.34
CA ILE A 106 -7.59 24.92 35.79
C ILE A 106 -6.35 25.46 36.52
N GLY A 107 -6.56 26.47 37.37
CA GLY A 107 -5.49 27.03 38.22
C GLY A 107 -5.01 26.03 39.28
N ARG A 108 -3.75 26.13 39.72
CA ARG A 108 -3.12 25.22 40.71
C ARG A 108 -3.90 25.00 42.01
N LEU A 109 -4.73 25.97 42.42
CA LEU A 109 -5.55 25.94 43.63
C LEU A 109 -7.05 26.08 43.32
N SER A 110 -7.43 25.85 42.06
CA SER A 110 -8.80 25.99 41.59
C SER A 110 -9.40 24.61 41.37
N SER A 111 -10.70 24.48 41.63
CA SER A 111 -11.47 23.31 41.18
C SER A 111 -11.88 23.49 39.71
N ALA A 112 -12.28 22.39 39.07
CA ALA A 112 -12.90 22.44 37.76
C ALA A 112 -14.17 23.33 37.79
N SER A 113 -14.35 24.15 36.75
CA SER A 113 -15.54 24.96 36.56
C SER A 113 -16.67 24.15 35.89
N PRO A 114 -17.93 24.63 35.91
CA PRO A 114 -19.01 24.02 35.13
C PRO A 114 -18.67 23.88 33.64
N ARG A 115 -17.97 24.86 33.05
CA ARG A 115 -17.48 24.79 31.67
C ARG A 115 -16.52 23.63 31.45
N ASP A 116 -15.62 23.36 32.41
CA ASP A 116 -14.67 22.26 32.27
C ASP A 116 -15.38 20.90 32.25
N LEU A 117 -16.42 20.75 33.08
CA LEU A 117 -17.27 19.56 33.08
C LEU A 117 -18.03 19.40 31.76
N GLU A 118 -18.63 20.47 31.24
CA GLU A 118 -19.33 20.47 29.96
C GLU A 118 -18.41 20.11 28.79
N VAL A 119 -17.19 20.66 28.76
CA VAL A 119 -16.18 20.34 27.73
C VAL A 119 -15.81 18.85 27.80
N CYS A 120 -15.59 18.31 29.00
CA CYS A 120 -15.29 16.90 29.18
C CYS A 120 -16.46 15.99 28.77
N ASP A 121 -17.69 16.32 29.15
CA ASP A 121 -18.88 15.55 28.75
C ASP A 121 -19.05 15.54 27.22
N ASN A 122 -18.82 16.69 26.57
CA ASN A 122 -18.84 16.80 25.12
C ASN A 122 -17.74 15.95 24.46
N ALA A 123 -16.51 16.01 24.98
CA ALA A 123 -15.39 15.23 24.47
C ALA A 123 -15.62 13.72 24.61
N MET A 124 -16.21 13.28 25.73
CA MET A 124 -16.59 11.88 25.94
C MET A 124 -17.68 11.42 24.97
N ARG A 125 -18.65 12.30 24.65
CA ARG A 125 -19.69 12.01 23.67
C ARG A 125 -19.11 11.87 22.26
N LEU A 126 -18.24 12.79 21.85
CA LEU A 126 -17.58 12.74 20.54
C LEU A 126 -16.73 11.49 20.37
N ALA A 127 -16.03 11.06 21.42
CA ALA A 127 -15.23 9.85 21.41
C ALA A 127 -16.04 8.56 21.67
N ASN A 128 -17.35 8.66 21.88
CA ASN A 128 -18.24 7.54 22.21
C ASN A 128 -17.82 6.74 23.47
N VAL A 129 -17.47 7.45 24.55
CA VAL A 129 -17.05 6.84 25.84
C VAL A 129 -17.87 7.31 27.05
N THR A 130 -18.97 8.04 26.82
CA THR A 130 -19.85 8.52 27.90
C THR A 130 -20.36 7.39 28.80
N HIS A 131 -20.66 6.23 28.23
CA HIS A 131 -21.14 5.05 28.97
C HIS A 131 -20.08 4.44 29.89
N LEU A 132 -18.80 4.74 29.69
CA LEU A 132 -17.69 4.24 30.49
C LEU A 132 -17.27 5.22 31.59
N ALA A 133 -17.97 6.34 31.77
CA ALA A 133 -17.48 7.46 32.58
C ALA A 133 -17.08 7.09 34.02
N ALA A 134 -17.83 6.18 34.65
CA ALA A 134 -17.57 5.72 36.01
C ALA A 134 -16.68 4.46 36.07
N SER A 135 -16.42 3.82 34.92
CA SER A 135 -15.60 2.61 34.85
C SER A 135 -14.13 2.95 35.12
N SER A 136 -13.41 1.98 35.72
CA SER A 136 -11.97 2.05 35.81
C SER A 136 -11.33 1.94 34.43
N VAL A 137 -10.31 2.76 34.16
CA VAL A 137 -9.49 2.68 32.93
C VAL A 137 -8.69 1.38 32.79
N ASN A 138 -8.53 0.63 33.89
CA ASN A 138 -7.87 -0.67 33.92
C ASN A 138 -8.83 -1.82 33.56
N GLU A 139 -10.14 -1.58 33.62
CA GLU A 139 -11.19 -2.58 33.35
C GLU A 139 -11.74 -2.50 31.92
N ILE A 140 -11.44 -1.44 31.18
CA ILE A 140 -11.88 -1.26 29.79
C ILE A 140 -10.91 -1.90 28.78
N SER A 141 -11.44 -2.20 27.59
CA SER A 141 -10.66 -2.74 26.47
C SER A 141 -9.61 -1.75 25.96
N GLY A 142 -8.63 -2.26 25.21
CA GLY A 142 -7.61 -1.40 24.57
C GLY A 142 -8.21 -0.37 23.59
N GLY A 143 -9.27 -0.73 22.88
CA GLY A 143 -9.98 0.18 21.97
C GLY A 143 -10.73 1.30 22.68
N GLU A 144 -11.42 0.96 23.77
CA GLU A 144 -12.06 1.94 24.62
C GLU A 144 -11.03 2.87 25.27
N ARG A 145 -9.92 2.32 25.77
CA ARG A 145 -8.82 3.12 26.34
C ARG A 145 -8.28 4.13 25.34
N GLN A 146 -8.16 3.77 24.07
CA GLN A 146 -7.72 4.68 23.03
C GLN A 146 -8.74 5.81 22.78
N ARG A 147 -10.04 5.50 22.79
CA ARG A 147 -11.10 6.52 22.70
C ARG A 147 -11.09 7.45 23.91
N VAL A 148 -10.79 6.94 25.11
CA VAL A 148 -10.61 7.76 26.31
C VAL A 148 -9.44 8.73 26.15
N LEU A 149 -8.33 8.30 25.55
CA LEU A 149 -7.21 9.19 25.25
C LEU A 149 -7.55 10.27 24.23
N ILE A 150 -8.34 9.93 23.22
CA ILE A 150 -8.86 10.91 22.26
C ILE A 150 -9.78 11.88 22.98
N ALA A 151 -10.74 11.41 23.79
CA ALA A 151 -11.61 12.25 24.59
C ALA A 151 -10.81 13.21 25.48
N ARG A 152 -9.75 12.74 26.15
CA ARG A 152 -8.85 13.58 26.94
C ARG A 152 -8.18 14.66 26.08
N ALA A 153 -7.66 14.29 24.91
CA ALA A 153 -7.04 15.23 24.00
C ALA A 153 -8.04 16.28 23.48
N LEU A 154 -9.27 15.88 23.17
CA LEU A 154 -10.35 16.78 22.75
C LEU A 154 -10.83 17.70 23.87
N ALA A 155 -10.88 17.19 25.11
CA ALA A 155 -11.20 17.99 26.28
C ALA A 155 -10.20 19.13 26.49
N GLN A 156 -8.98 19.04 25.93
CA GLN A 156 -7.99 20.12 25.95
C GLN A 156 -8.36 21.32 25.04
N GLU A 157 -9.40 21.20 24.19
CA GLU A 157 -9.77 22.16 23.15
C GLU A 157 -8.55 22.59 22.27
N PRO A 158 -7.79 21.63 21.71
CA PRO A 158 -6.56 21.93 20.99
C PRO A 158 -6.85 22.57 19.63
N LYS A 159 -5.91 23.39 19.15
CA LYS A 159 -5.89 23.85 17.75
C LYS A 159 -5.18 22.85 16.83
N ILE A 160 -4.26 22.09 17.39
CA ILE A 160 -3.42 21.11 16.71
C ILE A 160 -3.50 19.79 17.49
N LEU A 161 -3.84 18.71 16.79
CA LEU A 161 -3.89 17.37 17.33
C LEU A 161 -2.78 16.52 16.72
N LEU A 162 -1.86 16.06 17.54
CA LEU A 162 -0.76 15.18 17.13
C LEU A 162 -1.10 13.74 17.52
N LEU A 163 -1.08 12.83 16.54
CA LEU A 163 -1.39 11.42 16.73
C LEU A 163 -0.15 10.58 16.40
N ASP A 164 0.41 9.91 17.40
CA ASP A 164 1.56 9.01 17.20
C ASP A 164 1.05 7.57 17.16
N GLU A 165 0.77 7.06 15.96
CA GLU A 165 0.32 5.68 15.74
C GLU A 165 -0.90 5.29 16.59
N ALA A 166 -1.77 6.25 16.85
CA ALA A 166 -2.91 6.17 17.77
C ALA A 166 -3.95 5.09 17.39
N THR A 167 -3.79 4.38 16.28
CA THR A 167 -4.72 3.34 15.83
C THR A 167 -4.05 1.98 15.55
N SER A 168 -2.76 1.82 15.83
CA SER A 168 -1.98 0.64 15.39
C SER A 168 -2.44 -0.69 16.00
N ASN A 169 -2.96 -0.65 17.24
CA ASN A 169 -3.32 -1.84 18.02
C ASN A 169 -4.83 -2.08 18.11
N LEU A 170 -5.59 -1.38 17.28
CA LEU A 170 -7.04 -1.51 17.20
C LEU A 170 -7.43 -2.46 16.08
N ASP A 171 -8.55 -3.15 16.28
CA ASP A 171 -9.23 -3.81 15.18
C ASP A 171 -9.67 -2.78 14.12
N ILE A 172 -10.02 -3.30 12.94
CA ILE A 172 -10.30 -2.47 11.77
C ILE A 172 -11.50 -1.53 12.02
N SER A 173 -12.55 -2.01 12.68
CA SER A 173 -13.75 -1.23 12.94
C SER A 173 -13.46 -0.06 13.87
N HIS A 174 -12.81 -0.31 15.03
CA HIS A 174 -12.47 0.75 15.98
C HIS A 174 -11.48 1.75 15.39
N ARG A 175 -10.56 1.29 14.52
CA ARG A 175 -9.62 2.16 13.80
C ARG A 175 -10.34 3.13 12.87
N ILE A 176 -11.29 2.64 12.06
CA ILE A 176 -12.08 3.47 11.14
C ILE A 176 -12.90 4.49 11.91
N GLU A 177 -13.63 4.06 12.95
CA GLU A 177 -14.47 4.97 13.74
C GLU A 177 -13.66 6.12 14.37
N ILE A 178 -12.46 5.84 14.87
CA ILE A 178 -11.57 6.87 15.42
C ILE A 178 -11.13 7.85 14.34
N LEU A 179 -10.73 7.37 13.16
CA LEU A 179 -10.30 8.22 12.05
C LEU A 179 -11.47 9.05 11.50
N ASP A 180 -12.69 8.51 11.51
CA ASP A 180 -13.90 9.24 11.13
C ASP A 180 -14.22 10.35 12.14
N ILE A 181 -14.08 10.09 13.45
CA ILE A 181 -14.20 11.12 14.49
C ILE A 181 -13.17 12.23 14.25
N ILE A 182 -11.91 11.85 14.02
CA ILE A 182 -10.83 12.81 13.74
C ILE A 182 -11.14 13.64 12.49
N ARG A 183 -11.64 13.00 11.41
CA ARG A 183 -12.05 13.70 10.19
C ARG A 183 -13.19 14.68 10.43
N GLY A 184 -14.15 14.34 11.30
CA GLY A 184 -15.23 15.24 11.68
C GLY A 184 -14.79 16.47 12.48
N LEU A 185 -13.55 16.52 12.96
CA LEU A 185 -13.02 17.63 13.77
C LEU A 185 -12.20 18.63 12.96
N THR A 186 -11.89 18.34 11.69
CA THR A 186 -10.94 19.10 10.88
C THR A 186 -11.40 20.53 10.59
N ASP A 187 -12.69 20.83 10.68
CA ASP A 187 -13.21 22.20 10.57
C ASP A 187 -12.64 23.14 11.65
N SER A 188 -12.21 22.58 12.78
CA SER A 188 -11.75 23.32 13.96
C SER A 188 -10.32 23.00 14.38
N VAL A 189 -9.81 21.82 14.02
CA VAL A 189 -8.53 21.28 14.49
C VAL A 189 -7.67 20.89 13.31
N THR A 190 -6.38 21.23 13.35
CA THR A 190 -5.39 20.72 12.39
C THR A 190 -4.79 19.45 12.93
N VAL A 191 -4.70 18.40 12.11
CA VAL A 191 -4.27 17.07 12.57
C VAL A 191 -2.97 16.68 11.90
N ILE A 192 -2.00 16.23 12.68
CA ILE A 192 -0.78 15.61 12.16
C ILE A 192 -0.70 14.21 12.75
N SER A 193 -0.71 13.19 11.89
CA SER A 193 -0.85 11.80 12.33
C SER A 193 0.16 10.88 11.68
N VAL A 194 0.76 10.00 12.47
CA VAL A 194 1.66 8.95 12.00
C VAL A 194 0.86 7.73 11.57
N PHE A 195 1.07 7.26 10.34
CA PHE A 195 0.40 6.09 9.79
C PHE A 195 1.41 4.98 9.42
N HIS A 196 1.02 3.73 9.71
CA HIS A 196 1.69 2.53 9.20
C HIS A 196 1.02 1.94 7.97
N ASP A 197 -0.31 2.08 7.92
CA ASP A 197 -1.10 1.57 6.81
C ASP A 197 -1.20 2.65 5.73
N LEU A 198 -0.57 2.39 4.59
CA LEU A 198 -0.53 3.32 3.46
C LEU A 198 -1.92 3.56 2.86
N ASN A 199 -2.83 2.58 2.91
CA ASN A 199 -4.18 2.73 2.38
C ASN A 199 -5.03 3.63 3.28
N LEU A 200 -4.88 3.51 4.60
CA LEU A 200 -5.55 4.43 5.53
C LEU A 200 -4.99 5.85 5.42
N ALA A 201 -3.67 5.98 5.29
CA ALA A 201 -3.04 7.28 5.04
C ALA A 201 -3.57 7.90 3.73
N ALA A 202 -3.66 7.12 2.66
CA ALA A 202 -4.18 7.57 1.37
C ALA A 202 -5.63 8.05 1.45
N TYR A 203 -6.45 7.38 2.27
CA TYR A 203 -7.88 7.67 2.39
C TYR A 203 -8.15 8.91 3.25
N TYR A 204 -7.55 8.99 4.44
CA TYR A 204 -7.89 10.01 5.44
C TYR A 204 -7.06 11.30 5.35
N CYS A 205 -5.87 11.24 4.77
CA CYS A 205 -4.99 12.41 4.74
C CYS A 205 -5.26 13.28 3.51
N ASP A 206 -5.15 14.59 3.72
CA ASP A 206 -5.20 15.58 2.64
C ASP A 206 -3.82 15.67 1.97
N ARG A 207 -2.74 15.68 2.75
CA ARG A 207 -1.35 15.52 2.27
C ARG A 207 -0.58 14.49 3.08
N LEU A 208 0.48 13.97 2.48
CA LEU A 208 1.41 13.02 3.09
C LEU A 208 2.82 13.57 3.08
N ILE A 209 3.57 13.23 4.13
CA ILE A 209 5.01 13.37 4.23
C ILE A 209 5.59 11.98 4.36
N MET A 210 6.44 11.61 3.42
CA MET A 210 7.16 10.35 3.44
C MET A 210 8.57 10.59 3.95
N LEU A 211 8.91 9.98 5.08
CA LEU A 211 10.25 10.01 5.65
C LEU A 211 11.06 8.79 5.21
N LYS A 212 12.32 9.02 4.84
CA LYS A 212 13.31 7.99 4.54
C LYS A 212 14.68 8.48 4.98
N ASP A 213 15.49 7.61 5.59
CA ASP A 213 16.88 7.91 5.96
C ASP A 213 17.01 9.24 6.74
N GLN A 214 16.11 9.46 7.72
CA GLN A 214 16.07 10.63 8.61
C GLN A 214 15.65 11.96 7.93
N ARG A 215 15.33 11.94 6.64
CA ARG A 215 14.96 13.12 5.85
C ARG A 215 13.57 12.98 5.24
N VAL A 216 13.04 14.10 4.75
CA VAL A 216 11.83 14.11 3.92
C VAL A 216 12.17 13.60 2.52
N PHE A 217 11.54 12.50 2.12
CA PHE A 217 11.68 11.91 0.78
C PHE A 217 10.70 12.52 -0.21
N ALA A 218 9.44 12.68 0.20
CA ALA A 218 8.37 13.27 -0.63
C ALA A 218 7.32 13.95 0.25
N VAL A 219 6.69 14.99 -0.30
CA VAL A 219 5.55 15.70 0.30
C VAL A 219 4.55 16.06 -0.80
N GLY A 220 3.26 15.84 -0.57
CA GLY A 220 2.23 16.17 -1.54
C GLY A 220 0.90 15.49 -1.25
N GLU A 221 0.00 15.51 -2.22
CA GLU A 221 -1.24 14.72 -2.14
C GLU A 221 -0.92 13.22 -2.15
N PRO A 222 -1.81 12.37 -1.60
CA PRO A 222 -1.59 10.93 -1.59
C PRO A 222 -1.23 10.32 -2.96
N ALA A 223 -1.81 10.82 -4.05
CA ALA A 223 -1.56 10.31 -5.40
C ALA A 223 -0.14 10.58 -5.89
N ASP A 224 0.46 11.69 -5.48
CA ASP A 224 1.82 12.07 -5.87
C ASP A 224 2.87 11.37 -4.99
N VAL A 225 2.53 11.10 -3.73
CA VAL A 225 3.44 10.52 -2.73
C VAL A 225 3.44 8.99 -2.77
N LEU A 226 2.28 8.35 -2.98
CA LEU A 226 2.12 6.90 -2.92
C LEU A 226 2.25 6.24 -4.30
N THR A 227 3.35 6.51 -4.99
CA THR A 227 3.69 5.87 -6.28
C THR A 227 4.42 4.55 -6.07
N ARG A 228 4.41 3.69 -7.09
CA ARG A 228 5.15 2.41 -7.07
C ARG A 228 6.65 2.65 -6.85
N GLU A 229 7.19 3.66 -7.50
CA GLU A 229 8.60 4.05 -7.44
C GLU A 229 8.97 4.56 -6.05
N ALA A 230 8.14 5.44 -5.46
CA ALA A 230 8.36 5.95 -4.11
C ALA A 230 8.30 4.83 -3.07
N ILE A 231 7.27 3.97 -3.14
CA ILE A 231 7.11 2.86 -2.19
C ILE A 231 8.27 1.87 -2.32
N ARG A 232 8.70 1.54 -3.53
CA ARG A 232 9.88 0.69 -3.75
C ARG A 232 11.16 1.33 -3.20
N ALA A 233 11.36 2.62 -3.42
CA ALA A 233 12.53 3.33 -2.93
C ALA A 233 12.57 3.42 -1.40
N VAL A 234 11.44 3.59 -0.74
CA VAL A 234 11.35 3.86 0.70
C VAL A 234 11.19 2.59 1.54
N TYR A 235 10.38 1.63 1.07
CA TYR A 235 10.05 0.40 1.80
C TYR A 235 10.75 -0.85 1.24
N GLY A 236 11.37 -0.77 0.05
CA GLY A 236 12.09 -1.91 -0.54
C GLY A 236 11.19 -3.02 -1.06
N ILE A 237 9.89 -2.78 -1.21
CA ILE A 237 8.90 -3.74 -1.68
C ILE A 237 8.32 -3.33 -3.03
N ASP A 238 7.90 -4.31 -3.82
CA ASP A 238 7.14 -4.05 -5.03
C ASP A 238 5.63 -4.05 -4.73
N VAL A 239 4.91 -3.13 -5.37
CA VAL A 239 3.49 -2.90 -5.13
C VAL A 239 2.76 -2.60 -6.44
N LEU A 240 1.49 -2.94 -6.48
CA LEU A 240 0.54 -2.40 -7.44
C LEU A 240 -0.15 -1.19 -6.81
N VAL A 241 -0.07 -0.04 -7.46
CA VAL A 241 -0.85 1.14 -7.10
C VAL A 241 -1.99 1.27 -8.10
N LYS A 242 -3.22 1.27 -7.59
CA LYS A 242 -4.45 1.46 -8.37
C LYS A 242 -5.24 2.63 -7.77
N THR A 243 -6.15 3.18 -8.56
CA THR A 243 -7.12 4.16 -8.05
C THR A 243 -8.32 3.41 -7.50
N HIS A 244 -8.71 3.68 -6.25
CA HIS A 244 -9.87 3.09 -5.64
C HIS A 244 -11.15 3.59 -6.32
N PRO A 245 -12.01 2.70 -6.85
CA PRO A 245 -13.10 3.10 -7.76
C PRO A 245 -14.20 3.92 -7.08
N LEU A 246 -14.39 3.78 -5.76
CA LEU A 246 -15.42 4.52 -5.03
C LEU A 246 -14.93 5.88 -4.51
N THR A 247 -13.62 6.07 -4.35
CA THR A 247 -13.08 7.20 -3.57
C THR A 247 -12.11 8.04 -4.36
N GLY A 248 -11.62 7.56 -5.51
CA GLY A 248 -10.59 8.23 -6.31
C GLY A 248 -9.22 8.27 -5.66
N LYS A 249 -9.05 7.73 -4.45
CA LYS A 249 -7.78 7.72 -3.71
C LYS A 249 -6.88 6.57 -4.16
N PRO A 250 -5.55 6.69 -4.01
CA PRO A 250 -4.63 5.58 -4.25
C PRO A 250 -4.94 4.38 -3.35
N TYR A 251 -4.79 3.19 -3.90
CA TYR A 251 -4.92 1.92 -3.23
C TYR A 251 -3.72 1.04 -3.57
N ILE A 252 -3.02 0.60 -2.54
CA ILE A 252 -1.72 -0.06 -2.58
C ILE A 252 -1.90 -1.53 -2.23
N LEU A 253 -1.47 -2.40 -3.16
CA LEU A 253 -1.45 -3.85 -2.98
C LEU A 253 -0.01 -4.35 -3.06
N PRO A 254 0.52 -4.98 -2.00
CA PRO A 254 1.82 -5.63 -2.07
C PRO A 254 1.81 -6.75 -3.11
N VAL A 255 2.89 -6.83 -3.89
CA VAL A 255 3.11 -7.97 -4.79
C VAL A 255 3.78 -9.07 -3.98
N TYR A 256 2.99 -10.06 -3.57
CA TYR A 256 3.50 -11.22 -2.84
C TYR A 256 4.15 -12.21 -3.80
N GLY A 257 5.29 -12.80 -3.40
CA GLY A 257 5.91 -13.90 -4.15
C GLY A 257 7.01 -13.51 -5.14
N ASN A 258 7.39 -12.23 -5.24
CA ASN A 258 8.61 -11.84 -5.95
C ASN A 258 9.86 -12.16 -5.10
N ALA A 259 10.59 -13.21 -5.47
CA ALA A 259 11.94 -13.42 -4.96
C ALA A 259 12.86 -12.30 -5.51
N PRO A 260 13.72 -11.68 -4.69
CA PRO A 260 14.62 -10.65 -5.15
C PRO A 260 15.66 -11.24 -6.10
N GLY A 261 15.73 -10.69 -7.32
CA GLY A 261 16.84 -10.87 -8.26
C GLY A 261 17.04 -12.32 -8.74
N HIS A 262 16.33 -12.73 -9.79
CA HIS A 262 16.80 -13.83 -10.63
C HIS A 262 17.35 -13.25 -11.92
N GLN A 263 18.60 -13.61 -12.24
CA GLN A 263 19.20 -13.40 -13.55
C GLN A 263 18.20 -13.88 -14.61
N GLN A 264 17.96 -13.06 -15.64
CA GLN A 264 17.00 -13.42 -16.69
C GLN A 264 17.43 -14.74 -17.33
N GLN A 265 16.72 -15.82 -16.99
CA GLN A 265 16.84 -17.11 -17.68
C GLN A 265 16.28 -16.96 -19.10
N GLY A 266 16.62 -17.89 -19.99
CA GLY A 266 16.32 -17.81 -21.42
C GLY A 266 14.89 -17.39 -21.77
N GLY A 267 14.72 -16.78 -22.96
CA GLY A 267 13.43 -16.24 -23.39
C GLY A 267 12.37 -17.34 -23.61
N MET A 268 11.18 -17.18 -23.05
CA MET A 268 10.04 -18.08 -23.23
C MET A 268 8.93 -17.36 -23.99
N HIS A 269 8.31 -18.04 -24.96
CA HIS A 269 7.08 -17.55 -25.58
C HIS A 269 5.91 -18.46 -25.21
N VAL A 270 4.83 -17.87 -24.70
CA VAL A 270 3.63 -18.61 -24.26
C VAL A 270 2.48 -18.31 -25.22
N ILE A 271 1.99 -19.37 -25.83
CA ILE A 271 0.79 -19.36 -26.65
C ILE A 271 -0.35 -19.88 -25.77
N CYS A 272 -1.24 -18.97 -25.37
CA CYS A 272 -2.34 -19.24 -24.47
C CYS A 272 -3.61 -18.51 -24.89
N GLY A 273 -4.67 -18.65 -24.09
CA GLY A 273 -5.97 -18.04 -24.32
C GLY A 273 -7.06 -18.69 -23.46
N GLY A 274 -8.15 -17.96 -23.23
CA GLY A 274 -9.28 -18.46 -22.45
C GLY A 274 -8.95 -18.70 -20.97
N GLY A 275 -7.92 -18.05 -20.43
CA GLY A 275 -7.47 -18.21 -19.04
C GLY A 275 -6.60 -19.44 -18.80
N THR A 276 -6.21 -20.18 -19.84
CA THR A 276 -5.39 -21.40 -19.71
C THR A 276 -3.92 -21.11 -19.44
N GLY A 277 -3.46 -19.89 -19.70
CA GLY A 277 -2.07 -19.46 -19.54
C GLY A 277 -1.75 -18.80 -18.22
N SER A 278 -2.73 -18.35 -17.45
CA SER A 278 -2.52 -17.44 -16.33
C SER A 278 -1.58 -18.00 -15.25
N ASP A 279 -1.80 -19.25 -14.82
CA ASP A 279 -0.93 -19.91 -13.83
C ASP A 279 0.50 -20.11 -14.35
N LEU A 280 0.64 -20.44 -15.63
CA LEU A 280 1.94 -20.64 -16.28
C LEU A 280 2.70 -19.31 -16.41
N LEU A 281 2.02 -18.23 -16.84
CA LEU A 281 2.61 -16.90 -16.97
C LEU A 281 3.12 -16.40 -15.61
N TYR A 282 2.33 -16.59 -14.55
CA TYR A 282 2.74 -16.27 -13.19
C TYR A 282 3.95 -17.09 -12.76
N ALA A 283 3.92 -18.40 -12.97
CA ALA A 283 5.01 -19.30 -12.60
C ALA A 283 6.32 -18.94 -13.33
N LEU A 284 6.28 -18.75 -14.65
CA LEU A 284 7.48 -18.38 -15.42
C LEU A 284 8.03 -17.02 -15.03
N HIS A 285 7.16 -16.03 -14.81
CA HIS A 285 7.58 -14.70 -14.35
C HIS A 285 8.23 -14.76 -12.96
N ARG A 286 7.63 -15.51 -12.03
CA ARG A 286 8.15 -15.69 -10.67
C ARG A 286 9.51 -16.38 -10.65
N GLU A 287 9.75 -17.32 -11.55
CA GLU A 287 11.02 -18.05 -11.67
C GLU A 287 12.11 -17.23 -12.41
N GLY A 288 11.79 -16.02 -12.89
CA GLY A 288 12.75 -15.10 -13.48
C GLY A 288 13.03 -15.34 -14.98
N PHE A 289 12.16 -16.07 -15.69
CA PHE A 289 12.28 -16.20 -17.15
C PHE A 289 11.89 -14.90 -17.85
N ARG A 290 12.55 -14.58 -18.98
CA ARG A 290 12.06 -13.52 -19.87
C ARG A 290 10.87 -14.06 -20.68
N VAL A 291 9.66 -13.72 -20.27
CA VAL A 291 8.43 -14.23 -20.90
C VAL A 291 7.88 -13.24 -21.94
N SER A 292 7.29 -13.77 -23.01
CA SER A 292 6.35 -13.06 -23.88
C SER A 292 5.12 -13.92 -24.13
N ALA A 293 3.98 -13.31 -24.43
CA ALA A 293 2.73 -14.03 -24.66
C ALA A 293 2.06 -13.57 -25.97
N GLY A 294 1.31 -14.45 -26.62
CA GLY A 294 0.51 -14.05 -27.78
C GLY A 294 0.21 -15.19 -28.76
N VAL A 295 -0.68 -14.96 -29.72
CA VAL A 295 -1.52 -13.76 -29.86
C VAL A 295 -2.79 -13.89 -29.02
N LEU A 296 -3.05 -12.89 -28.15
CA LEU A 296 -4.18 -12.87 -27.22
C LEU A 296 -5.24 -11.85 -27.62
N ASN A 297 -6.51 -12.14 -27.37
CA ASN A 297 -7.56 -11.15 -27.55
C ASN A 297 -7.53 -10.11 -26.43
N LEU A 298 -7.80 -8.85 -26.76
CA LEU A 298 -8.07 -7.83 -25.74
C LEU A 298 -9.22 -8.32 -24.83
N MET A 299 -9.09 -8.05 -23.53
CA MET A 299 -10.02 -8.52 -22.47
C MET A 299 -10.00 -10.03 -22.19
N ASP A 300 -9.13 -10.81 -22.82
CA ASP A 300 -8.90 -12.20 -22.38
C ASP A 300 -8.26 -12.24 -20.98
N THR A 301 -8.59 -13.26 -20.19
CA THR A 301 -8.02 -13.46 -18.85
C THR A 301 -6.49 -13.55 -18.90
N ASP A 302 -5.92 -14.25 -19.88
CA ASP A 302 -4.47 -14.37 -20.03
C ASP A 302 -3.84 -13.03 -20.47
N TYR A 303 -4.58 -12.20 -21.23
CA TYR A 303 -4.14 -10.85 -21.59
C TYR A 303 -4.09 -9.93 -20.34
N ALA A 304 -5.12 -10.02 -19.49
CA ALA A 304 -5.15 -9.29 -18.22
C ALA A 304 -3.97 -9.71 -17.32
N THR A 305 -3.69 -11.02 -17.23
CA THR A 305 -2.55 -11.55 -16.47
C THR A 305 -1.21 -11.07 -17.04
N ALA A 306 -0.99 -11.18 -18.35
CA ALA A 306 0.24 -10.71 -18.98
C ALA A 306 0.47 -9.20 -18.75
N THR A 307 -0.58 -8.40 -18.89
CA THR A 307 -0.55 -6.95 -18.63
C THR A 307 -0.23 -6.65 -17.17
N ALA A 308 -0.84 -7.37 -16.22
CA ALA A 308 -0.61 -7.19 -14.80
C ALA A 308 0.84 -7.52 -14.38
N LEU A 309 1.46 -8.51 -15.04
CA LEU A 309 2.85 -8.92 -14.81
C LEU A 309 3.87 -8.12 -15.62
N GLY A 310 3.44 -7.20 -16.49
CA GLY A 310 4.33 -6.44 -17.37
C GLY A 310 5.01 -7.32 -18.44
N ILE A 311 4.39 -8.44 -18.82
CA ILE A 311 4.88 -9.37 -19.84
C ILE A 311 4.53 -8.79 -21.23
N PRO A 312 5.50 -8.65 -22.15
CA PRO A 312 5.22 -8.27 -23.54
C PRO A 312 4.20 -9.21 -24.18
N CYS A 313 3.11 -8.63 -24.70
CA CYS A 313 2.00 -9.38 -25.26
C CYS A 313 1.64 -8.89 -26.66
N ILE A 314 1.48 -9.83 -27.60
CA ILE A 314 0.86 -9.54 -28.90
C ILE A 314 -0.65 -9.64 -28.70
N SER A 315 -1.39 -8.60 -29.07
CA SER A 315 -2.83 -8.56 -28.90
C SER A 315 -3.61 -8.26 -30.17
N GLU A 316 -4.84 -8.76 -30.22
CA GLU A 316 -5.81 -8.54 -31.30
C GLU A 316 -7.17 -8.13 -30.74
N ALA A 317 -8.00 -7.53 -31.58
CA ALA A 317 -9.38 -7.22 -31.22
C ALA A 317 -10.17 -8.52 -30.92
N PRO A 318 -11.14 -8.51 -29.99
CA PRO A 318 -11.94 -9.70 -29.69
C PRO A 318 -12.58 -10.29 -30.95
N PHE A 319 -12.49 -11.61 -31.10
CA PHE A 319 -13.04 -12.38 -32.23
C PHE A 319 -12.43 -12.08 -33.60
N ALA A 320 -11.36 -11.27 -33.67
CA ALA A 320 -10.61 -11.07 -34.90
C ALA A 320 -9.70 -12.26 -35.20
N ALA A 321 -9.46 -12.52 -36.48
CA ALA A 321 -8.41 -13.44 -36.89
C ALA A 321 -7.03 -12.77 -36.74
N ILE A 322 -5.98 -13.57 -36.54
CA ILE A 322 -4.62 -13.04 -36.41
C ILE A 322 -4.20 -12.28 -37.68
N SER A 323 -3.99 -10.97 -37.55
CA SER A 323 -3.56 -10.10 -38.65
C SER A 323 -2.16 -10.47 -39.15
N ALA A 324 -1.79 -9.98 -40.34
CA ALA A 324 -0.42 -10.17 -40.85
C ALA A 324 0.63 -9.57 -39.91
N GLY A 325 0.39 -8.37 -39.36
CA GLY A 325 1.32 -7.73 -38.42
C GLY A 325 1.45 -8.49 -37.09
N ALA A 326 0.36 -9.05 -36.57
CA ALA A 326 0.42 -9.90 -35.38
C ALA A 326 1.16 -11.22 -35.66
N ARG A 327 1.00 -11.81 -36.85
CA ARG A 327 1.78 -12.98 -37.30
C ARG A 327 3.27 -12.68 -37.40
N ASP A 328 3.66 -11.52 -37.93
CA ASP A 328 5.07 -11.12 -38.01
C ASP A 328 5.67 -10.91 -36.62
N SER A 329 4.92 -10.27 -35.73
CA SER A 329 5.30 -10.12 -34.32
C SER A 329 5.45 -11.48 -33.63
N LEU A 330 4.53 -12.41 -33.91
CA LEU A 330 4.58 -13.77 -33.38
C LEU A 330 5.85 -14.51 -33.81
N ARG A 331 6.25 -14.39 -35.09
CA ARG A 331 7.52 -14.94 -35.58
C ARG A 331 8.71 -14.37 -34.81
N GLN A 332 8.77 -13.05 -34.65
CA GLN A 332 9.88 -12.40 -33.92
C GLN A 332 9.99 -12.89 -32.48
N HIS A 333 8.85 -13.04 -31.79
CA HIS A 333 8.83 -13.54 -30.43
C HIS A 333 9.28 -15.02 -30.35
N ILE A 334 8.80 -15.88 -31.26
CA ILE A 334 9.22 -17.28 -31.34
C ILE A 334 10.72 -17.40 -31.67
N ASP A 335 11.23 -16.60 -32.60
CA ASP A 335 12.64 -16.57 -32.98
C ASP A 335 13.54 -16.28 -31.78
N SER A 336 13.16 -15.26 -31.00
CA SER A 336 13.89 -14.82 -29.80
C SER A 336 13.77 -15.75 -28.60
N ALA A 337 12.76 -16.62 -28.59
CA ALA A 337 12.51 -17.55 -27.50
C ALA A 337 13.36 -18.83 -27.64
N HIS A 338 13.86 -19.33 -26.52
CA HIS A 338 14.49 -20.64 -26.42
C HIS A 338 13.42 -21.75 -26.52
N ALA A 339 12.27 -21.59 -25.84
CA ALA A 339 11.17 -22.54 -25.93
C ALA A 339 9.83 -21.83 -26.12
N VAL A 340 8.91 -22.53 -26.80
CA VAL A 340 7.51 -22.14 -26.95
C VAL A 340 6.64 -23.08 -26.13
N ILE A 341 5.79 -22.53 -25.27
CA ILE A 341 4.85 -23.30 -24.47
C ILE A 341 3.44 -23.01 -24.96
N VAL A 342 2.70 -24.05 -25.35
CA VAL A 342 1.32 -23.97 -25.81
C VAL A 342 0.41 -24.55 -24.73
N THR A 343 -0.48 -23.73 -24.17
CA THR A 343 -1.48 -24.20 -23.18
C THR A 343 -2.72 -24.72 -23.88
N ALA A 344 -3.49 -25.59 -23.21
CA ALA A 344 -4.70 -26.23 -23.73
C ALA A 344 -5.90 -25.28 -24.01
N MET A 345 -5.65 -24.18 -24.71
CA MET A 345 -6.67 -23.24 -25.19
C MET A 345 -7.56 -23.91 -26.26
N PRO A 346 -8.85 -23.57 -26.33
CA PRO A 346 -9.68 -23.91 -27.48
C PRO A 346 -9.13 -23.29 -28.76
N ILE A 347 -9.06 -24.08 -29.84
CA ILE A 347 -8.48 -23.66 -31.12
C ILE A 347 -9.58 -23.60 -32.18
N GLY A 348 -9.79 -22.43 -32.75
CA GLY A 348 -10.71 -22.18 -33.84
C GLY A 348 -10.05 -21.44 -35.01
N PRO A 349 -10.81 -21.12 -36.07
CA PRO A 349 -10.27 -20.47 -37.26
C PRO A 349 -9.58 -19.12 -36.97
N GLY A 350 -10.00 -18.41 -35.94
CA GLY A 350 -9.44 -17.11 -35.56
C GLY A 350 -8.05 -17.17 -34.92
N ASN A 351 -7.68 -18.29 -34.30
CA ASN A 351 -6.41 -18.43 -33.56
C ASN A 351 -5.55 -19.63 -34.00
N ILE A 352 -5.97 -20.42 -34.99
CA ILE A 352 -5.20 -21.58 -35.50
C ILE A 352 -3.79 -21.20 -35.95
N GLU A 353 -3.59 -19.97 -36.43
CA GLU A 353 -2.27 -19.44 -36.81
C GLU A 353 -1.25 -19.47 -35.67
N ASN A 354 -1.70 -19.38 -34.40
CA ASN A 354 -0.82 -19.51 -33.23
C ASN A 354 -0.08 -20.86 -33.20
N ILE A 355 -0.73 -21.96 -33.63
CA ILE A 355 -0.10 -23.29 -33.66
C ILE A 355 0.45 -23.65 -35.04
N ARG A 356 -0.16 -23.17 -36.13
CA ARG A 356 0.26 -23.47 -37.50
C ARG A 356 1.67 -22.94 -37.77
N ILE A 357 1.99 -21.76 -37.25
CA ILE A 357 3.31 -21.14 -37.44
C ILE A 357 4.45 -21.98 -36.89
N LEU A 358 4.20 -22.83 -35.88
CA LEU A 358 5.20 -23.69 -35.27
C LEU A 358 5.68 -24.80 -36.22
N GLU A 359 4.93 -25.13 -37.28
CA GLU A 359 5.36 -26.10 -38.28
C GLU A 359 6.59 -25.63 -39.08
N ASP A 360 6.84 -24.32 -39.13
CA ASP A 360 8.03 -23.72 -39.75
C ASP A 360 9.30 -23.93 -38.91
N TYR A 361 9.15 -24.27 -37.62
CA TYR A 361 10.23 -24.29 -36.63
C TYR A 361 10.70 -25.69 -36.28
N ARG A 362 11.55 -26.29 -37.12
CA ARG A 362 12.00 -27.69 -36.97
C ARG A 362 12.79 -28.00 -35.69
N TYR A 363 13.57 -27.04 -35.18
CA TYR A 363 14.51 -27.25 -34.07
C TYR A 363 14.11 -26.49 -32.80
N LYS A 364 12.96 -25.81 -32.80
CA LYS A 364 12.51 -25.05 -31.63
C LYS A 364 11.92 -26.02 -30.61
N SER A 365 12.28 -25.86 -29.34
CA SER A 365 11.67 -26.65 -28.27
C SER A 365 10.21 -26.20 -28.07
N VAL A 366 9.27 -27.10 -28.35
CA VAL A 366 7.82 -26.86 -28.17
C VAL A 366 7.29 -27.76 -27.07
N ILE A 367 6.63 -27.16 -26.07
CA ILE A 367 6.04 -27.86 -24.93
C ILE A 367 4.53 -27.62 -24.94
N PHE A 368 3.75 -28.69 -24.92
CA PHE A 368 2.29 -28.64 -24.82
C PHE A 368 1.85 -28.93 -23.39
N LEU A 369 1.29 -27.93 -22.71
CA LEU A 369 0.72 -28.03 -21.36
C LEU A 369 -0.77 -28.38 -21.46
N CYS A 370 -1.10 -29.66 -21.27
CA CYS A 370 -2.44 -30.20 -21.49
C CYS A 370 -3.38 -30.06 -20.28
N GLY A 371 -2.83 -29.91 -19.07
CA GLY A 371 -3.61 -29.86 -17.82
C GLY A 371 -4.24 -31.21 -17.46
N GLY A 372 -4.00 -31.69 -16.23
CA GLY A 372 -4.43 -33.03 -15.80
C GLY A 372 -5.92 -33.34 -16.06
N GLY A 373 -6.17 -34.47 -16.74
CA GLY A 373 -7.51 -34.93 -17.16
C GLY A 373 -7.67 -34.93 -18.68
N SER A 374 -8.82 -35.34 -19.21
CA SER A 374 -9.08 -35.43 -20.66
C SER A 374 -9.24 -34.07 -21.37
N ARG A 375 -8.51 -33.02 -20.96
CA ARG A 375 -8.48 -31.75 -21.68
C ARG A 375 -7.48 -31.86 -22.85
N ALA A 376 -7.89 -32.62 -23.86
CA ALA A 376 -7.30 -32.46 -25.18
C ALA A 376 -7.61 -31.04 -25.69
N PHE A 377 -6.68 -30.47 -26.47
CA PHE A 377 -6.92 -29.24 -27.23
C PHE A 377 -8.26 -29.33 -27.96
N GLN A 378 -9.20 -28.44 -27.60
CA GLN A 378 -10.53 -28.43 -28.21
C GLN A 378 -10.41 -27.90 -29.63
N ASP A 379 -10.63 -28.77 -30.61
CA ASP A 379 -10.52 -28.45 -32.03
C ASP A 379 -11.89 -28.01 -32.59
N HIS A 380 -12.00 -26.71 -32.90
CA HIS A 380 -13.14 -26.08 -33.56
C HIS A 380 -12.86 -25.75 -35.04
N THR A 381 -11.84 -26.39 -35.64
CA THR A 381 -11.37 -26.17 -37.02
C THR A 381 -11.73 -27.33 -37.95
N GLY A 382 -12.54 -28.29 -37.47
CA GLY A 382 -12.91 -29.46 -38.26
C GLY A 382 -11.81 -30.51 -38.38
N GLY A 383 -10.85 -30.55 -37.43
CA GLY A 383 -9.78 -31.55 -37.38
C GLY A 383 -8.42 -31.04 -37.85
N GLU A 384 -8.34 -29.80 -38.34
CA GLU A 384 -7.09 -29.21 -38.83
C GLU A 384 -6.09 -28.97 -37.69
N ALA A 385 -6.52 -28.36 -36.60
CA ALA A 385 -5.70 -28.11 -35.41
C ALA A 385 -5.16 -29.42 -34.84
N GLY A 386 -5.99 -30.47 -34.76
CA GLY A 386 -5.57 -31.79 -34.32
C GLY A 386 -4.56 -32.46 -35.25
N ALA A 387 -4.59 -32.17 -36.56
CA ALA A 387 -3.58 -32.66 -37.50
C ALA A 387 -2.24 -31.92 -37.32
N ILE A 388 -2.25 -30.60 -37.12
CA ILE A 388 -1.06 -29.78 -36.85
C ILE A 388 -0.37 -30.26 -35.56
N ILE A 389 -1.12 -30.37 -34.47
CA ILE A 389 -0.59 -30.78 -33.16
C ILE A 389 0.05 -32.17 -33.23
N ARG A 390 -0.59 -33.14 -33.93
CA ARG A 390 0.01 -34.47 -34.15
C ARG A 390 1.35 -34.38 -34.86
N ARG A 391 1.45 -33.60 -35.94
CA ARG A 391 2.73 -33.40 -36.66
C ARG A 391 3.79 -32.75 -35.79
N LEU A 392 3.43 -31.85 -34.88
CA LEU A 392 4.37 -31.24 -33.93
C LEU A 392 4.87 -32.27 -32.91
N PHE A 393 4.01 -33.17 -32.41
CA PHE A 393 4.44 -34.28 -31.55
C PHE A 393 5.35 -35.28 -32.29
N ASP A 394 5.03 -35.64 -33.54
CA ASP A 394 5.87 -36.52 -34.37
C ASP A 394 7.27 -35.93 -34.61
N ARG A 395 7.41 -34.60 -34.51
CA ARG A 395 8.67 -33.86 -34.65
C ARG A 395 9.40 -33.61 -33.32
N GLY A 396 8.91 -34.17 -32.21
CA GLY A 396 9.58 -34.11 -30.91
C GLY A 396 9.06 -33.03 -29.96
N ALA A 397 7.90 -32.43 -30.20
CA ALA A 397 7.24 -31.61 -29.18
C ALA A 397 6.95 -32.45 -27.92
N VAL A 398 7.09 -31.84 -26.74
CA VAL A 398 6.93 -32.53 -25.46
C VAL A 398 5.55 -32.27 -24.90
N ARG A 399 4.87 -33.32 -24.43
CA ARG A 399 3.61 -33.21 -23.70
C ARG A 399 3.86 -33.21 -22.19
N VAL A 400 3.24 -32.27 -21.48
CA VAL A 400 3.24 -32.20 -20.02
C VAL A 400 1.85 -31.95 -19.48
N GLU A 401 1.60 -32.38 -18.26
CA GLU A 401 0.27 -32.30 -17.64
C GLU A 401 0.18 -31.20 -16.57
N ARG A 402 1.32 -30.73 -16.06
CA ARG A 402 1.40 -29.73 -14.99
C ARG A 402 2.46 -28.67 -15.23
N VAL A 403 2.26 -27.49 -14.65
CA VAL A 403 3.19 -26.35 -14.75
C VAL A 403 4.56 -26.70 -14.15
N GLU A 404 4.62 -27.49 -13.08
CA GLU A 404 5.88 -27.88 -12.45
C GLU A 404 6.75 -28.75 -13.37
N GLU A 405 6.15 -29.51 -14.28
CA GLU A 405 6.86 -30.30 -15.28
C GLU A 405 7.47 -29.41 -16.35
N VAL A 406 6.74 -28.36 -16.79
CA VAL A 406 7.30 -27.32 -17.68
C VAL A 406 8.54 -26.71 -17.06
N LEU A 407 8.45 -26.25 -15.81
CA LEU A 407 9.58 -25.61 -15.11
C LEU A 407 10.77 -26.55 -14.97
N ARG A 408 10.55 -27.84 -14.71
CA ARG A 408 11.63 -28.84 -14.61
C ARG A 408 12.36 -29.02 -15.95
N ILE A 409 11.62 -29.07 -17.05
CA ILE A 409 12.20 -29.18 -18.41
C ILE A 409 13.04 -27.94 -18.73
N LEU A 410 12.50 -26.75 -18.44
CA LEU A 410 13.19 -25.49 -18.74
C LEU A 410 14.49 -25.31 -17.94
N ARG A 411 14.52 -25.77 -16.68
CA ARG A 411 15.73 -25.75 -15.85
C ARG A 411 16.79 -26.76 -16.27
N ALA A 412 16.42 -27.85 -16.92
CA ALA A 412 17.37 -28.85 -17.41
C ALA A 412 18.03 -28.43 -18.73
N ALA A 413 17.46 -27.44 -19.43
CA ALA A 413 17.90 -26.97 -20.74
C ALA A 413 18.75 -25.68 -20.69
N GLY A 414 18.78 -24.98 -19.55
CA GLY A 414 19.63 -23.80 -19.30
C GLY A 414 20.78 -24.15 -18.36
#